data_AF-A0A504LR32-F1
#
_entry.id   AF-A0A504LR32-F1
#
_cell.length_a   1.000
_cell.length_b   1.000
_cell.length_c   1.000
_cell.angle_alpha   90.00
_cell.angle_beta   90.00
_cell.angle_gamma   90.00
#
_symmetry.space_group_name_H-M   'P 1'
#
loop_
_entity.id
_entity.type
_entity.pdbx_description
1 polymer ?
#
loop_
_entity_poly.entity_id
_entity_poly.type
_entity_poly.pdbx_seq_one_letter_code
_entity_poly.pdbx_strand_id
1 'polypeptide(L)'
;MNEAIQPTPHAHHAPQQWEKVAIFAFGVVFIAIMLAIAIWMPEPAPFPRLVFGLVCSLCAGAIATLIPGQFGLSLPLGVRAVGGIAVFGFVFMAFQNLAGGPIPDHKGRFPKGIDTGWIFAGYIDAASGKYKGDHYAAPVNSSVSDPVFEKGDKINVLANRELIIKDYKSASAQPFASPTTIPGGVLRQVDRTSISIEKGTNWVVMDVVRAGFVGNDQMATWLRIGEIP
;
A
#
# COMPACT_ATOMS: atom_id res chain seq x y z
N MET A 1 -4.80 75.61 -4.78
CA MET A 1 -4.25 75.00 -6.00
C MET A 1 -3.88 73.56 -5.65
N ASN A 2 -4.74 72.60 -6.01
CA ASN A 2 -4.45 71.18 -5.91
C ASN A 2 -4.31 70.66 -7.34
N GLU A 3 -3.09 70.37 -7.77
CA GLU A 3 -2.84 69.63 -9.01
C GLU A 3 -3.27 68.19 -8.80
N ALA A 4 -4.30 67.78 -9.53
CA ALA A 4 -4.74 66.40 -9.56
C ALA A 4 -3.67 65.56 -10.28
N ILE A 5 -2.97 64.72 -9.53
CA ILE A 5 -2.04 63.72 -10.05
C ILE A 5 -2.87 62.73 -10.88
N GLN A 6 -2.79 62.84 -12.21
CA GLN A 6 -3.43 61.86 -13.08
C GLN A 6 -2.66 60.53 -12.97
N PRO A 7 -3.37 59.40 -12.78
CA PRO A 7 -2.73 58.09 -12.74
C PRO A 7 -2.13 57.78 -14.11
N THR A 8 -0.85 57.44 -14.13
CA THR A 8 -0.15 57.05 -15.35
C THR A 8 -0.78 55.76 -15.91
N PRO A 9 -0.97 55.64 -17.24
CA PRO A 9 -1.54 54.44 -17.84
C PRO A 9 -0.60 53.26 -17.58
N HIS A 10 -1.03 52.31 -16.77
CA HIS A 10 -0.31 51.05 -16.59
C HIS A 10 -0.34 50.30 -17.94
N ALA A 11 0.81 50.17 -18.56
CA ALA A 11 0.96 49.43 -19.82
C ALA A 11 0.47 47.98 -19.61
N HIS A 12 -0.64 47.64 -20.26
CA HIS A 12 -1.08 46.25 -20.37
C HIS A 12 -0.07 45.50 -21.24
N HIS A 13 0.89 44.82 -20.60
CA HIS A 13 1.71 43.85 -21.29
C HIS A 13 0.81 42.73 -21.79
N ALA A 14 0.62 42.66 -23.11
CA ALA A 14 -0.04 41.54 -23.74
C ALA A 14 0.66 40.25 -23.30
N PRO A 15 -0.09 39.21 -22.83
CA PRO A 15 0.51 37.97 -22.37
C PRO A 15 1.38 37.40 -23.49
N GLN A 16 2.67 37.25 -23.19
CA GLN A 16 3.68 36.94 -24.19
C GLN A 16 3.45 35.52 -24.71
N GLN A 17 3.15 35.39 -26.01
CA GLN A 17 2.74 34.11 -26.61
C GLN A 17 3.77 32.98 -26.42
N TRP A 18 5.04 33.30 -26.21
CA TRP A 18 6.11 32.32 -26.00
C TRP A 18 5.96 31.53 -24.71
N GLU A 19 5.39 32.11 -23.64
CA GLU A 19 5.21 31.44 -22.34
C GLU A 19 4.31 30.22 -22.50
N LYS A 20 3.22 30.38 -23.26
CA LYS A 20 2.26 29.31 -23.54
C LYS A 20 2.91 28.17 -24.33
N VAL A 21 3.74 28.51 -25.31
CA VAL A 21 4.45 27.53 -26.14
C VAL A 21 5.49 26.78 -25.31
N ALA A 22 6.25 27.46 -24.46
CA ALA A 22 7.25 26.85 -23.59
C ALA A 22 6.62 25.86 -22.59
N ILE A 23 5.50 26.24 -21.95
CA ILE A 23 4.78 25.37 -21.02
C ILE A 23 4.24 24.12 -21.74
N PHE A 24 3.68 24.29 -22.94
CA PHE A 24 3.17 23.17 -23.73
C PHE A 24 4.30 22.22 -24.15
N ALA A 25 5.39 22.76 -24.70
CA ALA A 25 6.54 21.97 -25.13
C ALA A 25 7.17 21.18 -23.98
N PHE A 26 7.32 21.81 -22.80
CA PHE A 26 7.83 21.15 -21.61
C PHE A 26 6.94 19.98 -21.17
N GLY A 27 5.61 20.17 -21.17
CA GLY A 27 4.66 19.11 -20.83
C GLY A 27 4.73 17.91 -21.79
N VAL A 28 4.81 18.17 -23.11
CA VAL A 28 4.93 17.11 -24.14
C VAL A 28 6.23 16.32 -23.97
N VAL A 29 7.36 17.01 -23.82
CA VAL A 29 8.67 16.38 -23.62
C VAL A 29 8.69 15.54 -22.34
N PHE A 30 8.16 16.08 -21.25
CA PHE A 30 8.10 15.39 -19.97
C PHE A 30 7.25 14.10 -20.02
N ILE A 31 6.07 14.16 -20.65
CA ILE A 31 5.21 12.98 -20.86
C ILE A 31 5.92 11.94 -21.75
N ALA A 32 6.60 12.37 -22.81
CA ALA A 32 7.33 11.46 -23.70
C ALA A 32 8.45 10.72 -22.96
N ILE A 33 9.21 11.41 -22.11
CA ILE A 33 10.27 10.80 -21.28
C ILE A 33 9.66 9.79 -20.30
N MET A 34 8.56 10.13 -19.63
CA MET A 34 7.87 9.21 -18.73
C MET A 34 7.37 7.95 -19.43
N LEU A 35 6.81 8.10 -20.64
CA LEU A 35 6.34 6.98 -21.43
C LEU A 35 7.50 6.07 -21.87
N ALA A 36 8.65 6.65 -22.24
CA ALA A 36 9.85 5.89 -22.57
C ALA A 36 10.36 5.06 -21.38
N ILE A 37 10.39 5.65 -20.18
CA ILE A 37 10.78 4.93 -18.94
C ILE A 37 9.80 3.79 -18.66
N ALA A 38 8.49 4.01 -18.82
CA ALA A 38 7.47 2.99 -18.61
C ALA A 38 7.62 1.79 -19.57
N ILE A 39 8.02 2.04 -20.83
CA ILE A 39 8.24 0.96 -21.82
C ILE A 39 9.50 0.14 -21.48
N TRP A 40 10.57 0.78 -20.99
CA TRP A 40 11.83 0.10 -20.69
C TRP A 40 11.90 -0.54 -19.30
N MET A 41 10.98 -0.22 -18.38
CA MET A 41 10.90 -0.83 -17.05
C MET A 41 9.48 -1.37 -16.77
N PRO A 42 9.15 -2.58 -17.30
CA PRO A 42 7.80 -3.15 -17.21
C PRO A 42 7.37 -3.50 -15.79
N GLU A 43 8.33 -3.83 -14.91
CA GLU A 43 8.10 -4.14 -13.50
C GLU A 43 8.88 -3.15 -12.61
N PRO A 44 8.33 -1.94 -12.39
CA PRO A 44 9.00 -0.98 -11.53
C PRO A 44 8.93 -1.48 -10.08
N ALA A 45 10.05 -1.34 -9.37
CA ALA A 45 10.09 -1.48 -7.92
C ALA A 45 9.01 -0.57 -7.26
N PRO A 46 8.64 -0.81 -5.99
CA PRO A 46 7.54 -0.08 -5.34
C PRO A 46 7.67 1.45 -5.40
N PHE A 47 8.90 1.97 -5.29
CA PHE A 47 9.18 3.41 -5.34
C PHE A 47 8.97 4.01 -6.75
N PRO A 48 9.57 3.48 -7.84
CA PRO A 48 9.26 3.92 -9.19
C PRO A 48 7.77 3.88 -9.57
N ARG A 49 7.00 2.90 -9.07
CA ARG A 49 5.54 2.86 -9.27
C ARG A 49 4.82 4.07 -8.66
N LEU A 50 5.23 4.49 -7.46
CA LEU A 50 4.70 5.69 -6.82
C LEU A 50 5.03 6.95 -7.61
N VAL A 51 6.30 7.09 -8.04
CA VAL A 51 6.73 8.23 -8.85
C VAL A 51 5.95 8.30 -10.16
N PHE A 52 5.76 7.16 -10.84
CA PHE A 52 4.98 7.11 -12.07
C PHE A 52 3.51 7.49 -11.85
N GLY A 53 2.87 6.94 -10.82
CA GLY A 53 1.49 7.27 -10.48
C GLY A 53 1.30 8.76 -10.15
N LEU A 54 2.23 9.33 -9.37
CA LEU A 54 2.23 10.75 -8.99
C LEU A 54 2.36 11.66 -10.22
N VAL A 55 3.26 11.32 -11.14
CA VAL A 55 3.50 12.09 -12.35
C VAL A 55 2.28 12.02 -13.29
N CYS A 56 1.74 10.82 -13.53
CA CYS A 56 0.55 10.63 -14.36
C CYS A 56 -0.66 11.40 -13.80
N SER A 57 -0.88 11.34 -12.49
CA SER A 57 -1.98 12.09 -11.87
C SER A 57 -1.77 13.60 -11.96
N LEU A 58 -0.54 14.09 -11.84
CA LEU A 58 -0.21 15.51 -11.97
C LEU A 58 -0.50 16.02 -13.39
N CYS A 59 -0.11 15.27 -14.41
CA CYS A 59 -0.41 15.58 -15.81
C CYS A 59 -1.93 15.60 -16.06
N ALA A 60 -2.67 14.61 -15.56
CA ALA A 60 -4.13 14.59 -15.69
C ALA A 60 -4.79 15.80 -15.01
N GLY A 61 -4.32 16.17 -13.80
CA GLY A 61 -4.77 17.38 -13.11
C GLY A 61 -4.47 18.66 -13.89
N ALA A 62 -3.29 18.77 -14.50
CA ALA A 62 -2.91 19.92 -15.31
C ALA A 62 -3.82 20.07 -16.54
N ILE A 63 -4.08 18.98 -17.29
CA ILE A 63 -4.98 18.99 -18.44
C ILE A 63 -6.40 19.38 -18.02
N ALA A 64 -6.87 18.91 -16.86
CA ALA A 64 -8.19 19.23 -16.36
C ALA A 64 -8.38 20.72 -16.03
N THR A 65 -7.31 21.49 -15.78
CA THR A 65 -7.43 22.95 -15.60
C THR A 65 -7.80 23.69 -16.89
N LEU A 66 -7.56 23.07 -18.06
CA LEU A 66 -7.90 23.64 -19.36
C LEU A 66 -9.36 23.41 -19.75
N ILE A 67 -10.05 22.49 -19.06
CA ILE A 67 -11.44 22.18 -19.33
C ILE A 67 -12.33 23.17 -18.57
N PRO A 68 -13.17 23.96 -19.25
CA PRO A 68 -14.08 24.88 -18.57
C PRO A 68 -15.14 24.08 -17.79
N GLY A 69 -15.22 24.32 -16.48
CA GLY A 69 -16.16 23.66 -15.57
C GLY A 69 -15.60 23.50 -14.16
N GLN A 70 -16.47 23.26 -13.17
CA GLN A 70 -16.07 22.95 -11.80
C GLN A 70 -16.35 21.47 -11.50
N PHE A 71 -15.30 20.65 -11.47
CA PHE A 71 -15.37 19.30 -10.92
C PHE A 71 -15.10 19.37 -9.42
N GLY A 72 -16.07 18.99 -8.59
CA GLY A 72 -15.91 18.93 -7.14
C GLY A 72 -15.71 17.49 -6.67
N LEU A 73 -14.64 17.22 -5.93
CA LEU A 73 -14.44 15.93 -5.25
C LEU A 73 -14.43 16.16 -3.74
N SER A 74 -15.21 15.37 -3.00
CA SER A 74 -15.17 15.34 -1.54
C SER A 74 -14.40 14.11 -1.09
N LEU A 75 -13.19 14.33 -0.55
CA LEU A 75 -12.37 13.26 -0.01
C LEU A 75 -12.84 12.90 1.41
N PRO A 76 -12.68 11.64 1.86
CA PRO A 76 -13.09 11.20 3.20
C PRO A 76 -12.37 11.94 4.35
N LEU A 77 -11.28 12.64 4.07
CA LEU A 77 -10.56 13.51 5.00
C LEU A 77 -11.23 14.89 5.22
N GLY A 78 -12.43 15.12 4.68
CA GLY A 78 -13.11 16.42 4.75
C GLY A 78 -12.51 17.49 3.83
N VAL A 79 -11.53 17.12 3.00
CA VAL A 79 -10.89 18.01 2.04
C VAL A 79 -11.76 18.07 0.77
N ARG A 80 -12.18 19.29 0.40
CA ARG A 80 -12.84 19.57 -0.87
C ARG A 80 -11.81 20.06 -1.88
N ALA A 81 -11.67 19.34 -2.98
CA ALA A 81 -10.84 19.74 -4.11
C ALA A 81 -11.73 20.14 -5.29
N VAL A 82 -11.32 21.16 -6.05
CA VAL A 82 -12.04 21.65 -7.23
C VAL A 82 -11.11 21.72 -8.44
N GLY A 83 -11.63 21.46 -9.64
CA GLY A 83 -10.91 21.62 -10.90
C GLY A 83 -9.74 20.64 -11.06
N GLY A 84 -8.56 21.13 -11.44
CA GLY A 84 -7.39 20.28 -11.68
C GLY A 84 -6.92 19.48 -10.47
N ILE A 85 -7.06 20.03 -9.26
CA ILE A 85 -6.69 19.33 -8.01
C ILE A 85 -7.63 18.15 -7.75
N ALA A 86 -8.93 18.30 -8.08
CA ALA A 86 -9.91 17.22 -7.96
C ALA A 86 -9.56 16.04 -8.88
N VAL A 87 -9.19 16.34 -10.13
CA VAL A 87 -8.80 15.32 -11.11
C VAL A 87 -7.48 14.66 -10.75
N PHE A 88 -6.49 15.43 -10.28
CA PHE A 88 -5.24 14.89 -9.73
C PHE A 88 -5.52 13.87 -8.62
N GLY A 89 -6.30 14.26 -7.62
CA GLY A 89 -6.61 13.39 -6.49
C GLY A 89 -7.35 12.12 -6.90
N PHE A 90 -8.32 12.26 -7.82
CA PHE A 90 -9.07 11.12 -8.36
C PHE A 90 -8.18 10.13 -9.11
N VAL A 91 -7.35 10.61 -10.03
CA VAL A 91 -6.46 9.75 -10.84
C VAL A 91 -5.39 9.12 -9.95
N PHE A 92 -4.82 9.87 -9.00
CA PHE A 92 -3.84 9.33 -8.06
C PHE A 92 -4.44 8.22 -7.21
N MET A 93 -5.64 8.44 -6.64
CA MET A 93 -6.33 7.43 -5.84
C MET A 93 -6.70 6.20 -6.68
N ALA A 94 -7.21 6.40 -7.90
CA ALA A 94 -7.50 5.31 -8.83
C ALA A 94 -6.22 4.50 -9.13
N PHE A 95 -5.10 5.18 -9.38
CA PHE A 95 -3.81 4.52 -9.61
C PHE A 95 -3.36 3.70 -8.41
N GLN A 96 -3.46 4.23 -7.19
CA GLN A 96 -3.13 3.46 -5.97
C GLN A 96 -4.01 2.21 -5.83
N ASN A 97 -5.31 2.34 -6.12
CA ASN A 97 -6.25 1.21 -6.08
C ASN A 97 -5.97 0.15 -7.16
N LEU A 98 -5.52 0.58 -8.35
CA LEU A 98 -5.16 -0.30 -9.46
C LEU A 98 -3.78 -0.97 -9.26
N ALA A 99 -2.80 -0.22 -8.74
CA ALA A 99 -1.45 -0.71 -8.50
C ALA A 99 -1.36 -1.64 -7.27
N GLY A 100 -2.26 -1.45 -6.30
CA GLY A 100 -2.54 -2.41 -5.23
C GLY A 100 -3.63 -3.40 -5.61
N GLY A 101 -3.79 -3.69 -6.91
CA GLY A 101 -4.95 -4.36 -7.53
C GLY A 101 -5.55 -5.44 -6.64
N PRO A 102 -6.89 -5.57 -6.63
CA PRO A 102 -7.60 -6.45 -5.70
C PRO A 102 -6.91 -7.79 -5.73
N ILE A 103 -6.28 -8.15 -4.60
CA ILE A 103 -5.86 -9.52 -4.40
C ILE A 103 -7.14 -10.31 -4.65
N PRO A 104 -7.16 -11.22 -5.64
CA PRO A 104 -8.38 -11.88 -6.06
C PRO A 104 -9.12 -12.32 -4.81
N ASP A 105 -10.43 -12.05 -4.75
CA ASP A 105 -11.34 -12.50 -3.69
C ASP A 105 -11.26 -14.02 -3.61
N HIS A 106 -10.23 -14.47 -2.94
CA HIS A 106 -10.02 -15.79 -2.46
C HIS A 106 -10.72 -15.78 -1.12
N LYS A 107 -12.05 -15.96 -1.13
CA LYS A 107 -12.91 -16.14 0.05
C LYS A 107 -12.28 -17.10 1.07
N GLY A 108 -11.36 -16.60 1.89
CA GLY A 108 -10.54 -17.36 2.81
C GLY A 108 -9.72 -18.52 2.25
N ARG A 109 -9.56 -18.69 0.92
CA ARG A 109 -8.92 -19.90 0.34
C ARG A 109 -7.76 -19.57 -0.57
N PHE A 110 -6.54 -19.75 -0.07
CA PHE A 110 -5.34 -19.75 -0.91
C PHE A 110 -5.44 -20.86 -1.98
N PRO A 111 -4.91 -20.64 -3.19
CA PRO A 111 -4.86 -21.71 -4.18
C PRO A 111 -4.10 -22.92 -3.62
N LYS A 112 -4.64 -24.12 -3.85
CA LYS A 112 -4.03 -25.38 -3.38
C LYS A 112 -2.58 -25.47 -3.86
N GLY A 113 -1.67 -25.85 -2.94
CA GLY A 113 -0.26 -26.02 -3.24
C GLY A 113 0.57 -24.72 -3.25
N ILE A 114 -0.03 -23.58 -2.90
CA ILE A 114 0.71 -22.34 -2.66
C ILE A 114 0.99 -22.21 -1.17
N ASP A 115 2.27 -22.23 -0.80
CA ASP A 115 2.70 -21.82 0.53
C ASP A 115 2.31 -20.36 0.76
N THR A 116 1.69 -20.07 1.90
CA THR A 116 1.47 -18.66 2.26
C THR A 116 2.81 -17.98 2.52
N GLY A 117 2.83 -16.66 2.36
CA GLY A 117 3.86 -15.83 2.97
C GLY A 117 3.79 -15.90 4.51
N TRP A 118 4.59 -15.07 5.17
CA TRP A 118 4.62 -15.02 6.64
C TRP A 118 3.41 -14.28 7.18
N ILE A 119 2.57 -15.00 7.94
CA ILE A 119 1.38 -14.47 8.60
C ILE A 119 1.71 -14.14 10.04
N PHE A 120 1.32 -12.95 10.47
CA PHE A 120 1.49 -12.53 11.86
C PHE A 120 0.49 -13.24 12.78
N ALA A 121 0.97 -14.01 13.76
CA ALA A 121 0.14 -14.75 14.70
C ALA A 121 -0.07 -14.04 16.04
N GLY A 122 0.86 -13.18 16.44
CA GLY A 122 0.78 -12.42 17.68
C GLY A 122 2.15 -12.07 18.25
N TYR A 123 2.14 -11.42 19.41
CA TYR A 123 3.35 -11.11 20.17
C TYR A 123 3.51 -12.08 21.33
N ILE A 124 4.75 -12.46 21.60
CA ILE A 124 5.19 -13.19 22.78
C ILE A 124 6.07 -12.26 23.61
N ASP A 125 5.88 -12.25 24.91
CA ASP A 125 6.76 -11.61 25.86
C ASP A 125 8.05 -12.45 26.01
N ALA A 126 9.21 -11.87 25.68
CA ALA A 126 10.49 -12.55 25.61
C ALA A 126 10.95 -13.11 26.96
N ALA A 127 10.56 -12.47 28.06
CA ALA A 127 10.95 -12.87 29.40
C ALA A 127 10.11 -14.05 29.91
N SER A 128 8.79 -13.99 29.69
CA SER A 128 7.85 -14.99 30.18
C SER A 128 7.55 -16.12 29.19
N GLY A 129 7.88 -15.94 27.91
CA GLY A 129 7.47 -16.84 26.83
C GLY A 129 5.96 -16.83 26.55
N LYS A 130 5.19 -16.00 27.25
CA LYS A 130 3.73 -15.96 27.16
C LYS A 130 3.28 -15.00 26.07
N TYR A 131 2.19 -15.35 25.40
CA TYR A 131 1.60 -14.42 24.45
C TYR A 131 1.02 -13.18 25.12
N LYS A 132 1.11 -12.05 24.41
CA LYS A 132 0.63 -10.74 24.85
C LYS A 132 -0.30 -10.12 23.80
N GLY A 133 -1.57 -9.92 24.17
CA GLY A 133 -2.62 -9.36 23.31
C GLY A 133 -3.46 -10.42 22.59
N ASP A 134 -4.29 -9.97 21.65
CA ASP A 134 -5.21 -10.85 20.92
C ASP A 134 -4.46 -11.83 20.00
N HIS A 135 -4.73 -13.12 20.13
CA HIS A 135 -4.16 -14.17 19.27
C HIS A 135 -5.04 -14.35 18.03
N TYR A 136 -4.43 -14.39 16.85
CA TYR A 136 -5.19 -14.57 15.61
C TYR A 136 -5.43 -16.04 15.26
N ALA A 137 -4.54 -16.89 15.75
CA ALA A 137 -4.63 -18.33 15.63
C ALA A 137 -4.35 -18.97 16.99
N ALA A 138 -4.85 -20.18 17.20
CA ALA A 138 -4.42 -21.05 18.28
C ALA A 138 -4.24 -22.48 17.74
N PRO A 139 -3.22 -23.22 18.20
CA PRO A 139 -3.12 -24.64 17.94
C PRO A 139 -4.36 -25.37 18.46
N VAL A 140 -4.94 -26.25 17.65
CA VAL A 140 -6.18 -27.00 17.94
C VAL A 140 -6.07 -27.79 19.25
N ASN A 141 -4.86 -28.29 19.56
CA ASN A 141 -4.59 -29.13 20.74
C ASN A 141 -3.99 -28.37 21.92
N SER A 142 -3.85 -27.05 21.83
CA SER A 142 -3.26 -26.24 22.90
C SER A 142 -4.33 -25.53 23.71
N SER A 143 -4.06 -25.31 25.00
CA SER A 143 -4.85 -24.38 25.79
C SER A 143 -4.62 -22.97 25.25
N VAL A 144 -5.72 -22.25 24.98
CA VAL A 144 -5.75 -20.90 24.37
C VAL A 144 -4.84 -19.89 25.11
N SER A 145 -4.52 -20.16 26.38
CA SER A 145 -3.68 -19.29 27.21
C SER A 145 -2.20 -19.28 26.86
N ASP A 146 -1.68 -20.27 26.12
CA ASP A 146 -0.25 -20.30 25.75
C ASP A 146 0.00 -21.06 24.43
N PRO A 147 -0.40 -20.49 23.28
CA PRO A 147 -0.33 -21.16 21.99
C PRO A 147 1.10 -21.19 21.46
N VAL A 148 1.95 -22.12 21.93
CA VAL A 148 3.24 -22.39 21.30
C VAL A 148 2.99 -23.09 19.97
N PHE A 149 3.27 -22.39 18.86
CA PHE A 149 3.22 -23.02 17.53
C PHE A 149 4.52 -23.76 17.22
N GLU A 150 4.37 -24.98 16.75
CA GLU A 150 5.41 -25.81 16.16
C GLU A 150 5.05 -26.17 14.71
N LYS A 151 6.07 -26.53 13.94
CA LYS A 151 5.88 -27.01 12.57
C LYS A 151 5.07 -28.31 12.62
N GLY A 152 3.97 -28.35 11.85
CA GLY A 152 3.03 -29.46 11.79
C GLY A 152 1.77 -29.23 12.63
N ASP A 153 1.73 -28.21 13.48
CA ASP A 153 0.55 -27.91 14.29
C ASP A 153 -0.64 -27.56 13.41
N LYS A 154 -1.80 -28.13 13.76
CA LYS A 154 -3.07 -27.66 13.23
C LYS A 154 -3.48 -26.43 14.00
N ILE A 155 -3.87 -25.37 13.30
CA ILE A 155 -4.30 -24.11 13.90
C ILE A 155 -5.73 -23.79 13.49
N ASN A 156 -6.45 -23.20 14.44
CA ASN A 156 -7.76 -22.59 14.22
C ASN A 156 -7.63 -21.08 14.21
N VAL A 157 -8.21 -20.44 13.20
CA VAL A 157 -8.33 -18.98 13.16
C VAL A 157 -9.42 -18.53 14.12
N LEU A 158 -9.07 -17.67 15.08
CA LEU A 158 -9.95 -17.29 16.20
C LEU A 158 -10.87 -16.11 15.87
N ALA A 159 -10.52 -15.29 14.86
CA ALA A 159 -11.24 -14.07 14.52
C ALA A 159 -11.30 -13.84 12.99
N ASN A 160 -12.41 -13.25 12.52
CA ASN A 160 -12.52 -12.76 11.14
C ASN A 160 -11.65 -11.51 11.00
N ARG A 161 -10.55 -11.62 10.25
CA ARG A 161 -9.55 -10.55 10.19
C ARG A 161 -8.79 -10.56 8.87
N GLU A 162 -8.43 -9.34 8.45
CA GLU A 162 -7.45 -9.09 7.40
C GLU A 162 -6.08 -9.70 7.75
N LEU A 163 -5.61 -10.58 6.87
CA LEU A 163 -4.26 -11.11 6.94
C LEU A 163 -3.24 -10.03 6.67
N ILE A 164 -2.28 -9.96 7.58
CA ILE A 164 -1.02 -9.30 7.35
C ILE A 164 -0.08 -10.38 6.83
N ILE A 165 0.28 -10.28 5.56
CA ILE A 165 1.24 -11.18 4.94
C ILE A 165 2.44 -10.37 4.51
N LYS A 166 3.57 -10.63 5.16
CA LYS A 166 4.82 -10.00 4.77
C LYS A 166 5.34 -10.65 3.48
N ASP A 167 5.74 -9.80 2.53
CA ASP A 167 6.26 -10.20 1.22
C ASP A 167 5.30 -11.07 0.40
N TYR A 168 3.99 -10.85 0.48
CA TYR A 168 3.02 -11.49 -0.41
C TYR A 168 3.28 -11.08 -1.87
N LYS A 169 4.07 -11.89 -2.58
CA LYS A 169 4.18 -11.84 -4.04
C LYS A 169 3.27 -12.91 -4.61
N SER A 170 2.31 -12.47 -5.42
CA SER A 170 1.59 -13.32 -6.36
C SER A 170 2.61 -14.09 -7.23
N ALA A 171 2.90 -15.34 -6.87
CA ALA A 171 3.59 -16.33 -7.70
C ALA A 171 5.05 -16.05 -8.15
N SER A 172 5.89 -15.36 -7.37
CA SER A 172 7.33 -15.32 -7.71
C SER A 172 8.11 -16.47 -7.06
N ALA A 173 8.91 -17.19 -7.84
CA ALA A 173 9.75 -18.33 -7.44
C ALA A 173 10.90 -18.03 -6.44
N GLN A 174 10.90 -16.85 -5.83
CA GLN A 174 11.91 -16.45 -4.84
C GLN A 174 11.43 -16.84 -3.44
N PRO A 175 12.27 -17.49 -2.62
CA PRO A 175 11.91 -17.83 -1.24
C PRO A 175 11.57 -16.55 -0.46
N PHE A 176 10.46 -16.59 0.29
CA PHE A 176 10.03 -15.48 1.13
C PHE A 176 11.14 -15.15 2.15
N ALA A 177 11.61 -13.90 2.15
CA ALA A 177 12.62 -13.47 3.12
C ALA A 177 12.06 -13.60 4.54
N SER A 178 12.87 -14.16 5.45
CA SER A 178 12.46 -14.30 6.85
C SER A 178 12.14 -12.92 7.44
N PRO A 179 11.07 -12.77 8.25
CA PRO A 179 10.70 -11.50 8.86
C PRO A 179 11.78 -10.89 9.77
N THR A 180 12.76 -11.68 10.20
CA THR A 180 13.84 -11.34 11.14
C THR A 180 14.85 -10.30 10.64
N THR A 181 14.90 -10.01 9.34
CA THR A 181 15.96 -9.17 8.76
C THR A 181 15.59 -7.71 8.56
N ILE A 182 14.37 -7.27 8.94
CA ILE A 182 13.89 -5.92 8.60
C ILE A 182 13.93 -4.99 9.82
N PRO A 183 14.72 -3.89 9.78
CA PRO A 183 14.67 -2.83 10.78
C PRO A 183 13.30 -2.13 10.76
N GLY A 184 12.62 -2.00 11.90
CA GLY A 184 11.46 -1.10 12.06
C GLY A 184 10.10 -1.73 12.38
N GLY A 185 9.99 -3.04 12.57
CA GLY A 185 8.76 -3.66 13.07
C GLY A 185 7.69 -4.02 12.02
N VAL A 186 6.54 -4.50 12.51
CA VAL A 186 5.70 -5.54 11.86
C VAL A 186 4.74 -5.04 10.79
N LEU A 187 4.42 -3.75 10.67
CA LEU A 187 3.28 -3.33 9.85
C LEU A 187 3.60 -2.09 9.04
N ARG A 188 4.12 -2.25 7.83
CA ARG A 188 3.94 -1.21 6.82
C ARG A 188 2.53 -1.35 6.26
N GLN A 189 1.95 -0.25 5.81
CA GLN A 189 0.63 -0.28 5.15
C GLN A 189 0.61 -1.23 3.93
N VAL A 190 1.78 -1.47 3.31
CA VAL A 190 1.96 -2.40 2.19
C VAL A 190 1.90 -3.88 2.57
N ASP A 191 2.00 -4.23 3.86
CA ASP A 191 1.94 -5.62 4.33
C ASP A 191 0.49 -6.10 4.60
N ARG A 192 -0.49 -5.19 4.46
CA ARG A 192 -1.92 -5.46 4.59
C ARG A 192 -2.47 -5.96 3.26
N THR A 193 -3.03 -7.17 3.26
CA THR A 193 -3.44 -7.85 2.02
C THR A 193 -4.92 -7.70 1.69
N SER A 194 -5.73 -7.14 2.59
CA SER A 194 -7.19 -7.13 2.50
C SER A 194 -7.84 -8.51 2.35
N ILE A 195 -7.07 -9.59 2.42
CA ILE A 195 -7.56 -10.97 2.46
C ILE A 195 -8.10 -11.22 3.86
N SER A 196 -9.39 -11.46 4.00
CA SER A 196 -9.95 -11.90 5.28
C SER A 196 -9.95 -13.43 5.36
N ILE A 197 -9.45 -13.98 6.46
CA ILE A 197 -9.71 -15.40 6.79
C ILE A 197 -10.97 -15.49 7.64
N GLU A 198 -11.82 -16.47 7.32
CA GLU A 198 -12.97 -16.83 8.13
C GLU A 198 -12.55 -17.59 9.38
N LYS A 199 -13.15 -17.20 10.50
CA LYS A 199 -13.03 -17.89 11.80
C LYS A 199 -13.40 -19.36 11.66
N GLY A 200 -12.60 -20.24 12.25
CA GLY A 200 -12.82 -21.68 12.24
C GLY A 200 -12.24 -22.43 11.03
N THR A 201 -11.53 -21.73 10.13
CA THR A 201 -10.71 -22.41 9.12
C THR A 201 -9.52 -23.12 9.78
N ASN A 202 -9.24 -24.34 9.30
CA ASN A 202 -8.15 -25.18 9.78
C ASN A 202 -6.96 -25.08 8.84
N TRP A 203 -5.78 -24.82 9.39
CA TRP A 203 -4.53 -24.75 8.65
C TRP A 203 -3.46 -25.58 9.34
N VAL A 204 -2.40 -25.94 8.61
CA VAL A 204 -1.20 -26.55 9.20
C VAL A 204 -0.06 -25.54 9.18
N VAL A 205 0.65 -25.42 10.28
CA VAL A 205 1.85 -24.61 10.39
C VAL A 205 2.98 -25.30 9.63
N MET A 206 3.44 -24.65 8.56
CA MET A 206 4.54 -25.13 7.72
C MET A 206 5.89 -24.68 8.26
N ASP A 207 5.94 -23.50 8.88
CA ASP A 207 7.14 -22.91 9.45
C ASP A 207 6.79 -21.86 10.51
N VAL A 208 7.71 -21.65 11.47
CA VAL A 208 7.54 -20.70 12.59
C VAL A 208 8.80 -19.87 12.73
N VAL A 209 8.63 -18.55 12.67
CA VAL A 209 9.71 -17.60 12.93
C VAL A 209 9.31 -16.66 14.05
N ARG A 210 10.20 -16.54 15.03
CA ARG A 210 10.07 -15.56 16.12
C ARG A 210 11.13 -14.50 15.92
N ALA A 211 10.70 -13.24 15.86
CA ALA A 211 11.59 -12.10 15.64
C ALA A 211 11.40 -11.09 16.78
N GLY A 212 12.46 -10.83 17.54
CA GLY A 212 12.50 -9.76 18.53
C GLY A 212 12.70 -8.39 17.87
N PHE A 213 12.41 -7.33 18.62
CA PHE A 213 12.71 -5.95 18.19
C PHE A 213 13.84 -5.37 19.02
N VAL A 214 14.61 -4.48 18.40
CA VAL A 214 15.60 -3.68 19.12
C VAL A 214 14.86 -2.77 20.10
N GLY A 215 15.11 -2.93 21.40
CA GLY A 215 14.53 -2.09 22.45
C GLY A 215 13.10 -2.46 22.88
N ASN A 216 12.58 -3.64 22.51
CA ASN A 216 11.31 -4.14 23.02
C ASN A 216 11.46 -5.60 23.46
N ASP A 217 10.97 -5.92 24.65
CA ASP A 217 10.95 -7.29 25.21
C ASP A 217 9.87 -8.17 24.56
N GLN A 218 9.28 -7.76 23.45
CA GLN A 218 8.30 -8.54 22.71
C GLN A 218 8.92 -9.16 21.46
N MET A 219 8.57 -10.41 21.19
CA MET A 219 8.88 -11.13 19.95
C MET A 219 7.61 -11.31 19.13
N ALA A 220 7.63 -10.88 17.87
CA ALA A 220 6.58 -11.23 16.93
C ALA A 220 6.71 -12.68 16.49
N THR A 221 5.60 -13.41 16.54
CA THR A 221 5.50 -14.75 15.97
C THR A 221 4.88 -14.68 14.59
N TRP A 222 5.60 -15.24 13.62
CA TRP A 222 5.22 -15.35 12.23
C TRP A 222 5.09 -16.81 11.86
N LEU A 223 3.99 -17.14 11.19
CA LEU A 223 3.68 -18.50 10.76
C LEU A 223 3.64 -18.52 9.23
N ARG A 224 4.25 -19.53 8.63
CA ARG A 224 3.84 -19.97 7.29
C ARG A 224 2.80 -21.05 7.48
N ILE A 225 1.69 -20.95 6.76
CA ILE A 225 0.59 -21.90 6.90
C ILE A 225 0.30 -22.53 5.54
N GLY A 226 -0.21 -23.76 5.59
CA GLY A 226 -0.69 -24.49 4.42
C GLY A 226 -2.11 -24.95 4.68
N GLU A 227 -2.93 -25.01 3.62
CA GLU A 227 -4.25 -25.64 3.71
C GLU A 227 -4.04 -27.14 3.96
N ILE A 228 -4.83 -27.71 4.87
CA ILE A 228 -4.83 -29.16 5.08
C ILE A 228 -5.45 -29.80 3.83
N PRO A 229 -4.77 -30.73 3.16
CA PRO A 229 -5.27 -31.35 1.94
C PRO A 229 -6.61 -32.07 2.12
#